data_AF-A0A816JFA5-F1
#
_entry.id   AF-A0A816JFA5-F1
#
_cell.length_a   1.000
_cell.length_b   1.000
_cell.length_c   1.000
_cell.angle_alpha   90.00
_cell.angle_beta   90.00
_cell.angle_gamma   90.00
#
_symmetry.space_group_name_H-M   'P 1'
#
loop_
_entity.id
_entity.type
_entity.pdbx_description
1 polymer ?
#
loop_
_entity_poly.entity_id
_entity_poly.type
_entity_poly.pdbx_seq_one_letter_code
_entity_poly.pdbx_strand_id
1 'polypeptide(L)'
;MDNLNARDVAVASRLIPLTLGQEVGGYATQVKYGLYRVTCTLPRFYQLAQGITAVGTGLNTKKGFDVKIAAAVAEETNLPFLTAENKFEALAAHDACVRHIIDEDSQ
;
A
#
# COMPACT_ATOMS: atom_id res chain seq x y z
N MET A 1 32.30 -18.93 -37.31
CA MET A 1 31.47 -18.22 -36.32
C MET A 1 30.92 -19.24 -35.34
N ASP A 2 31.85 -19.68 -34.51
CA ASP A 2 31.78 -19.95 -33.07
C ASP A 2 30.61 -20.76 -32.52
N ASN A 3 30.96 -22.04 -32.38
CA ASN A 3 30.36 -23.09 -31.58
C ASN A 3 30.28 -22.62 -30.11
N LEU A 4 29.11 -22.15 -29.67
CA LEU A 4 28.82 -21.87 -28.26
C LEU A 4 28.99 -23.18 -27.48
N ASN A 5 30.10 -23.27 -26.77
CA ASN A 5 30.52 -24.44 -26.02
C ASN A 5 29.59 -24.59 -24.81
N ALA A 6 29.23 -25.83 -24.49
CA ALA A 6 28.29 -26.21 -23.41
C ALA A 6 28.77 -25.85 -21.97
N ARG A 7 29.73 -24.94 -21.85
CA ARG A 7 30.33 -24.47 -20.59
C ARG A 7 29.73 -23.15 -20.10
N ASP A 8 28.99 -22.42 -20.94
CA ASP A 8 28.39 -21.13 -20.55
C ASP A 8 27.05 -21.26 -19.82
N VAL A 9 26.51 -22.48 -19.66
CA VAL A 9 25.28 -22.76 -18.88
C VAL A 9 25.61 -23.46 -17.55
N ALA A 10 26.66 -22.97 -16.87
CA ALA A 10 27.13 -23.53 -15.61
C ALA A 10 26.87 -22.58 -14.43
N VAL A 11 25.59 -22.32 -14.08
CA VAL A 11 25.24 -21.62 -12.83
C VAL A 11 24.12 -22.31 -12.01
N ALA A 12 23.50 -23.41 -12.47
CA ALA A 12 22.34 -24.01 -11.77
C ALA A 12 22.46 -25.50 -11.36
N SER A 13 23.63 -26.14 -11.47
CA SER A 13 23.72 -27.62 -11.48
C SER A 13 23.67 -28.33 -10.11
N ARG A 14 23.46 -27.64 -8.99
CA ARG A 14 23.32 -28.26 -7.64
C ARG A 14 22.04 -27.85 -6.91
N LEU A 15 20.90 -27.89 -7.59
CA LEU A 15 19.60 -27.68 -6.96
C LEU A 15 18.74 -28.95 -7.09
N ILE A 16 17.94 -29.24 -6.05
CA ILE A 16 16.97 -30.33 -6.04
C ILE A 16 15.97 -30.08 -7.18
N PRO A 17 15.66 -31.08 -8.04
CA PRO A 17 14.75 -30.87 -9.15
C PRO A 17 13.38 -30.42 -8.65
N LEU A 18 12.88 -29.32 -9.22
CA LEU A 18 11.54 -28.79 -8.98
C LEU A 18 10.73 -28.84 -10.28
N THR A 19 9.42 -28.98 -10.15
CA THR A 19 8.50 -28.96 -11.28
C THR A 19 8.26 -27.51 -11.74
N LEU A 20 8.00 -27.31 -13.04
CA LEU A 20 7.61 -25.99 -13.56
C LEU A 20 6.42 -25.39 -12.80
N GLY A 21 5.50 -26.24 -12.33
CA GLY A 21 4.37 -25.81 -11.49
C GLY A 21 4.78 -25.25 -10.14
N GLN A 22 5.87 -25.75 -9.53
CA GLN A 22 6.41 -25.19 -8.28
C GLN A 22 7.07 -23.83 -8.51
N GLU A 23 7.77 -23.65 -9.63
CA GLU A 23 8.36 -22.36 -10.00
C GLU A 23 7.29 -21.29 -10.28
N VAL A 24 6.33 -21.60 -11.15
CA VAL A 24 5.21 -20.70 -11.48
C VAL A 24 4.31 -20.45 -10.27
N GLY A 25 4.17 -21.44 -9.38
CA GLY A 25 3.48 -21.28 -8.10
C GLY A 25 4.14 -20.23 -7.19
N GLY A 26 5.47 -20.12 -7.25
CA GLY A 26 6.22 -19.04 -6.59
C GLY A 26 5.82 -17.67 -7.10
N TYR A 27 5.75 -17.48 -8.42
CA TYR A 27 5.32 -16.22 -9.03
C TYR A 27 3.86 -15.87 -8.71
N ALA A 28 2.96 -16.86 -8.77
CA ALA A 28 1.57 -16.66 -8.39
C ALA A 28 1.44 -16.18 -6.93
N THR A 29 2.25 -16.74 -6.03
CA THR A 29 2.31 -16.32 -4.63
C THR A 29 2.85 -14.89 -4.48
N GLN A 30 3.88 -14.52 -5.24
CA GLN A 30 4.42 -13.16 -5.24
C GLN A 30 3.36 -12.12 -5.66
N VAL A 31 2.59 -12.42 -6.71
CA VAL A 31 1.48 -11.54 -7.15
C VAL A 31 0.39 -11.45 -6.09
N LYS A 32 0.02 -12.59 -5.47
CA LYS A 32 -0.98 -12.62 -4.40
C LYS A 32 -0.57 -11.75 -3.21
N TYR A 33 0.68 -11.84 -2.77
CA TYR A 33 1.19 -11.00 -1.68
C TYR A 33 1.38 -9.55 -2.10
N GLY A 34 1.72 -9.28 -3.36
CA GLY A 34 1.74 -7.92 -3.92
C GLY A 34 0.36 -7.25 -3.82
N LEU A 35 -0.69 -7.96 -4.22
CA LEU A 35 -2.06 -7.46 -4.11
C LEU A 35 -2.44 -7.23 -2.64
N TYR A 36 -2.12 -8.19 -1.76
CA TYR A 36 -2.38 -8.04 -0.33
C TYR A 36 -1.75 -6.77 0.24
N ARG A 37 -0.45 -6.56 0.01
CA ARG A 37 0.28 -5.36 0.47
C ARG A 37 -0.40 -4.07 0.01
N VAL A 38 -0.78 -3.99 -1.26
CA VAL A 38 -1.49 -2.80 -1.77
C VAL A 38 -2.82 -2.63 -1.04
N THR A 39 -3.65 -3.66 -1.00
CA THR A 39 -4.99 -3.57 -0.40
C THR A 39 -4.98 -3.24 1.11
N CYS A 40 -3.98 -3.71 1.85
CA CYS A 40 -3.84 -3.43 3.28
C CYS A 40 -3.45 -1.99 3.60
N THR A 41 -2.97 -1.22 2.62
CA THR A 41 -2.64 0.20 2.82
C THR A 41 -3.85 1.11 2.60
N LEU A 42 -4.80 0.70 1.75
CA LEU A 42 -5.97 1.50 1.37
C LEU A 42 -6.80 2.05 2.55
N PRO A 43 -7.06 1.31 3.64
CA PRO A 43 -7.85 1.83 4.77
C PRO A 43 -7.27 3.10 5.39
N ARG A 44 -5.94 3.28 5.36
CA ARG A 44 -5.29 4.49 5.86
C ARG A 44 -5.40 5.66 4.87
N PHE A 45 -5.37 5.38 3.57
CA PHE A 45 -5.57 6.39 2.52
C PHE A 45 -7.00 6.93 2.46
N TYR A 46 -7.98 6.16 2.93
CA TYR A 46 -9.36 6.63 3.01
C TYR A 46 -9.62 7.58 4.18
N GLN A 47 -8.65 7.81 5.07
CA GLN A 47 -8.79 8.77 6.17
C GLN A 47 -8.42 10.18 5.72
N LEU A 48 -9.37 11.11 5.80
CA LEU A 48 -9.20 12.49 5.38
C LEU A 48 -8.87 13.40 6.57
N ALA A 49 -7.78 14.17 6.44
CA ALA A 49 -7.38 15.20 7.39
C ALA A 49 -8.27 16.46 7.35
N GLN A 50 -9.11 16.58 6.32
CA GLN A 50 -9.95 17.76 6.06
C GLN A 50 -10.83 18.09 7.28
N GLY A 51 -10.89 19.38 7.63
CA GLY A 51 -11.63 19.91 8.78
C GLY A 51 -10.76 20.48 9.90
N ILE A 52 -9.47 20.15 9.92
CA ILE A 52 -8.46 20.91 10.65
C ILE A 52 -8.11 22.13 9.78
N THR A 53 -8.58 23.32 10.14
CA THR A 53 -8.12 24.58 9.54
C THR A 53 -6.63 24.80 9.84
N ALA A 54 -5.98 25.76 9.17
CA ALA A 54 -4.55 26.16 9.17
C ALA A 54 -3.52 25.62 10.22
N VAL A 55 -3.88 25.36 11.48
CA VAL A 55 -2.98 24.90 12.56
C VAL A 55 -3.59 23.82 13.46
N GLY A 56 -4.67 23.18 13.03
CA GLY A 56 -5.21 22.02 13.74
C GLY A 56 -6.26 22.26 14.83
N THR A 57 -6.66 23.50 15.03
CA THR A 57 -7.63 23.88 16.08
C THR A 57 -9.10 23.82 15.63
N GLY A 58 -9.36 23.69 14.32
CA GLY A 58 -10.72 23.80 13.77
C GLY A 58 -11.36 25.18 13.97
N LEU A 59 -10.57 26.22 14.30
CA LEU A 59 -11.04 27.53 14.78
C LEU A 59 -11.90 28.35 13.78
N ASN A 60 -12.11 27.85 12.56
CA ASN A 60 -13.00 28.46 11.57
C ASN A 60 -13.91 27.43 10.87
N THR A 61 -14.03 26.23 11.43
CA THR A 61 -14.80 25.13 10.85
C THR A 61 -16.14 25.01 11.58
N LYS A 62 -17.25 24.92 10.84
CA LYS A 62 -18.56 24.58 11.44
C LYS A 62 -18.50 23.17 12.02
N LYS A 63 -19.02 22.96 13.23
CA LYS A 63 -19.13 21.63 13.85
C LYS A 63 -19.73 20.62 12.87
N GLY A 64 -19.04 19.49 12.66
CA GLY A 64 -19.47 18.40 11.76
C GLY A 64 -19.17 18.61 10.27
N PHE A 65 -18.41 19.64 9.89
CA PHE A 65 -17.98 19.83 8.49
C PHE A 65 -17.08 18.69 8.00
N ASP A 66 -16.20 18.18 8.85
CA ASP A 66 -15.29 17.07 8.57
C ASP A 66 -16.01 15.77 8.18
N VAL A 67 -17.05 15.40 8.91
CA VAL A 67 -17.87 14.22 8.58
C VAL A 67 -18.62 14.45 7.27
N LYS A 68 -19.15 15.67 7.06
CA LYS A 68 -19.91 16.01 5.85
C LYS A 68 -19.05 16.02 4.59
N ILE A 69 -17.83 16.56 4.65
CA ILE A 69 -16.92 16.56 3.50
C ILE A 69 -16.43 15.15 3.20
N ALA A 70 -16.15 14.32 4.22
CA ALA A 70 -15.78 12.93 4.01
C ALA A 70 -16.92 12.14 3.34
N ALA A 71 -18.17 12.34 3.79
CA ALA A 71 -19.34 11.72 3.18
C ALA A 71 -19.54 12.16 1.72
N ALA A 72 -19.40 13.46 1.42
CA ALA A 72 -19.51 13.97 0.05
C ALA A 72 -18.42 13.38 -0.86
N VAL A 73 -17.18 13.29 -0.39
CA VAL A 73 -16.09 12.66 -1.16
C VAL A 73 -16.33 11.17 -1.37
N ALA A 74 -16.84 10.46 -0.35
CA ALA A 74 -17.19 9.05 -0.46
C ALA A 74 -18.29 8.82 -1.50
N GLU A 75 -19.30 9.69 -1.54
CA GLU A 75 -20.40 9.65 -2.52
C GLU A 75 -19.91 9.91 -3.95
N GLU A 76 -19.09 10.95 -4.16
CA GLU A 76 -18.55 11.29 -5.49
C GLU A 76 -17.58 10.22 -6.04
N THR A 77 -16.79 9.60 -5.16
CA THR A 77 -15.75 8.63 -5.58
C THR A 77 -16.20 7.18 -5.52
N ASN A 78 -17.33 6.88 -4.86
CA ASN A 78 -17.75 5.52 -4.50
C ASN A 78 -16.69 4.73 -3.72
N LEU A 79 -15.81 5.43 -2.98
CA LEU A 79 -14.77 4.85 -2.14
C LEU A 79 -15.09 5.13 -0.66
N PRO A 80 -14.68 4.26 0.28
CA PRO A 80 -15.09 4.34 1.68
C PRO A 80 -14.28 5.40 2.45
N PHE A 81 -14.29 6.65 1.99
CA PHE A 81 -13.63 7.77 2.66
C PHE A 81 -14.28 8.09 4.00
N LEU A 82 -13.44 8.34 5.00
CA LEU A 82 -13.83 8.62 6.38
C LEU A 82 -13.02 9.81 6.90
N THR A 83 -13.54 10.48 7.93
CA THR A 83 -12.73 11.47 8.65
C THR A 83 -11.64 10.76 9.45
N ALA A 84 -10.41 11.30 9.43
CA ALA A 84 -9.33 10.80 10.29
C ALA A 84 -9.69 10.97 11.77
N GLU A 85 -9.36 9.96 12.60
CA GLU A 85 -9.57 9.99 14.06
C GLU A 85 -8.71 11.07 14.72
N ASN A 86 -7.43 11.14 14.35
CA ASN A 86 -6.52 12.19 14.77
C ASN A 86 -6.11 13.04 13.56
N LYS A 87 -6.72 14.21 13.44
CA LYS A 87 -6.46 15.13 12.34
C LYS A 87 -5.05 15.78 12.40
N PHE A 88 -4.41 15.84 13.58
CA PHE A 88 -3.04 16.35 13.71
C PHE A 88 -2.04 15.34 13.14
N GLU A 89 -2.22 14.05 13.43
CA GLU A 89 -1.41 12.99 12.84
C GLU A 89 -1.55 12.99 11.32
N ALA A 90 -2.80 13.04 10.82
CA ALA A 90 -3.08 13.02 9.39
C ALA A 90 -2.58 14.27 8.62
N LEU A 91 -2.30 15.39 9.31
CA LEU A 91 -1.72 16.60 8.71
C LEU A 91 -0.20 16.68 8.89
N ALA A 92 0.32 16.29 10.06
CA ALA A 92 1.73 16.42 10.41
C ALA A 92 2.58 15.29 9.82
N ALA A 93 1.99 14.12 9.59
CA ALA A 93 2.67 12.94 9.08
C ALA A 93 1.90 12.37 7.89
N HIS A 94 2.61 12.19 6.77
CA HIS A 94 2.13 11.39 5.66
C HIS A 94 2.50 9.92 5.86
N ASP A 95 2.29 9.39 7.07
CA ASP A 95 2.64 8.01 7.43
C ASP A 95 1.86 6.98 6.61
N ALA A 96 0.66 7.35 6.15
CA ALA A 96 -0.09 6.58 5.16
C ALA A 96 0.71 6.38 3.85
N CYS A 97 1.51 7.37 3.43
CA CYS A 97 2.38 7.30 2.26
C CYS A 97 3.71 6.59 2.55
N VAL A 98 4.31 6.82 3.73
CA VAL A 98 5.64 6.29 4.07
C VAL A 98 5.62 4.81 4.44
N ARG A 99 4.53 4.29 5.04
CA ARG A 99 4.45 2.86 5.42
C ARG A 99 4.50 1.89 4.22
N HIS A 100 4.41 2.38 2.98
CA HIS A 100 4.72 1.56 1.79
C HIS A 100 6.23 1.23 1.68
N ILE A 101 7.12 2.07 2.22
CA ILE A 101 8.58 1.97 2.00
C ILE A 101 9.25 1.03 3.02
N ILE A 102 8.61 0.74 4.15
CA ILE A 102 9.20 -0.01 5.26
C ILE A 102 8.23 -1.12 5.68
N ASP A 103 8.23 -2.24 4.95
CA ASP A 103 7.81 -3.52 5.52
C ASP A 103 8.97 -3.98 6.42
N GLU A 104 8.96 -3.59 7.69
CA GLU A 104 9.68 -4.35 8.71
C GLU A 104 8.87 -5.64 8.95
N ASP A 105 9.38 -6.74 8.40
CA ASP A 105 9.04 -8.09 8.84
C ASP A 105 9.18 -8.15 10.37
N SER A 106 8.07 -8.15 11.09
CA SER A 106 8.04 -8.37 12.55
C SER A 106 6.66 -8.82 13.02
N GLN A 107 6.20 -9.99 12.55
CA GLN A 107 5.58 -11.06 13.35
C GLN A 107 5.66 -12.38 12.57
#